data_AF-V8N4M7-F1
#
_entry.id   AF-V8N4M7-F1
#
_cell.length_a   1.000
_cell.length_b   1.000
_cell.length_c   1.000
_cell.angle_alpha   90.00
_cell.angle_beta   90.00
_cell.angle_gamma   90.00
#
_symmetry.space_group_name_H-M   'P 1'
#
loop_
_entity.id
_entity.type
_entity.pdbx_description
1 polymer ?
#
loop_
_entity_poly.entity_id
_entity_poly.type
_entity_poly.pdbx_seq_one_letter_code
_entity_poly.pdbx_strand_id
1 'polypeptide(L)'
;EAKEVLRKEAQGTFSHQALLVYGNYAWIYYYLTDYDKVDLYLAQIRQICRDLSSPEPYSAPIPEVYAQKGWSLLAMGFRNGQLAKECFQKALKLQESSVELQEGLAFSTFASWTHCYDEKLLEESQELLEGLIRSHPENYEAKVYLAQILCRKDDERAQHLADNVVQNSLNPEVLRYAAKVHKTHFLSQAISTLKKAISLCGDYYLLYYDLGISYMDFLDRGFEGNRAEIVEDAIGCMKRALEANPESMFSQLKLAKLYGERCQLYEEEVYLGVMEALPTASKRCQQSFYLHWGDFLLRKKGQRQAALRAYEACLEVPGDHPLEQKQLKQHLKELARVFHFEGETEQERAVHRLLHEMEAKHQGVPSAGIASASRNPPQEPAGTIGVPQPHMAGGPSQP
;
A
#
# COMPACT_ATOMS: atom_id res chain seq x y z
N GLU A 1 29.45 -21.58 7.21
CA GLU A 1 29.65 -20.91 5.90
C GLU A 1 29.65 -19.38 5.99
N ALA A 2 28.57 -18.68 6.38
CA ALA A 2 28.55 -17.20 6.45
C ALA A 2 29.69 -16.58 7.30
N LYS A 3 30.00 -17.15 8.47
CA LYS A 3 31.13 -16.69 9.33
C LYS A 3 32.51 -16.87 8.68
N GLU A 4 32.68 -17.84 7.78
CA GLU A 4 33.96 -18.08 7.09
C GLU A 4 34.13 -17.19 5.85
N VAL A 5 33.03 -16.86 5.17
CA VAL A 5 33.03 -15.92 4.05
C VAL A 5 33.35 -14.51 4.55
N LEU A 6 32.71 -14.07 5.65
CA LEU A 6 32.93 -12.75 6.24
C LEU A 6 34.40 -12.55 6.69
N ARG A 7 35.04 -13.57 7.28
CA ARG A 7 36.43 -13.47 7.78
C ARG A 7 37.49 -13.17 6.71
N LYS A 8 37.16 -13.26 5.41
CA LYS A 8 38.09 -12.98 4.30
C LYS A 8 38.10 -11.51 3.85
N GLU A 9 37.20 -10.67 4.36
CA GLU A 9 37.15 -9.24 4.02
C GLU A 9 38.09 -8.39 4.91
N ALA A 10 38.44 -7.19 4.45
CA ALA A 10 39.25 -6.25 5.23
C ALA A 10 38.60 -5.99 6.60
N GLN A 11 39.42 -5.89 7.66
CA GLN A 11 38.96 -5.88 9.07
C GLN A 11 37.88 -4.82 9.37
N GLY A 12 37.87 -3.68 8.66
CA GLY A 12 36.84 -2.64 8.79
C GLY A 12 35.47 -3.06 8.22
N THR A 13 35.45 -3.56 6.97
CA THR A 13 34.23 -4.00 6.27
C THR A 13 33.60 -5.22 6.94
N PHE A 14 34.45 -6.14 7.43
CA PHE A 14 34.04 -7.31 8.20
C PHE A 14 33.24 -6.93 9.46
N SER A 15 33.71 -5.93 10.20
CA SER A 15 33.09 -5.50 11.45
C SER A 15 31.71 -4.89 11.24
N HIS A 16 31.51 -4.17 10.12
CA HIS A 16 30.25 -3.51 9.79
C HIS A 16 29.15 -4.51 9.39
N GLN A 17 29.46 -5.46 8.51
CA GLN A 17 28.50 -6.48 8.08
C GLN A 17 28.21 -7.51 9.18
N ALA A 18 29.22 -7.85 10.00
CA ALA A 18 29.05 -8.77 11.12
C ALA A 18 28.06 -8.25 12.17
N LEU A 19 28.00 -6.93 12.40
CA LEU A 19 27.07 -6.32 13.35
C LEU A 19 25.60 -6.65 13.02
N LEU A 20 25.21 -6.49 11.74
CA LEU A 20 23.87 -6.80 11.25
C LEU A 20 23.55 -8.30 11.37
N VAL A 21 24.48 -9.15 10.93
CA VAL A 21 24.32 -10.61 10.94
C VAL A 21 24.21 -11.14 12.36
N TYR A 22 25.05 -10.66 13.29
CA TYR A 22 25.00 -11.06 14.69
C TYR A 22 23.74 -10.55 15.39
N GLY A 23 23.25 -9.35 15.05
CA GLY A 23 21.97 -8.85 15.54
C GLY A 23 20.81 -9.78 15.15
N ASN A 24 20.77 -10.23 13.90
CA ASN A 24 19.78 -11.19 13.42
C ASN A 24 19.90 -12.55 14.14
N TYR A 25 21.11 -13.07 14.31
CA TYR A 25 21.32 -14.33 15.05
C TYR A 25 20.88 -14.23 16.51
N ALA A 26 21.19 -13.12 17.19
CA ALA A 26 20.76 -12.91 18.58
C ALA A 26 19.23 -12.98 18.69
N TRP A 27 18.50 -12.33 17.78
CA TRP A 27 17.04 -12.42 17.74
C TRP A 27 16.53 -13.82 17.41
N ILE A 28 17.10 -14.49 16.40
CA ILE A 28 16.70 -15.86 16.03
C ILE A 28 16.88 -16.82 17.22
N TYR A 29 18.04 -16.79 17.88
CA TYR A 29 18.30 -17.68 19.02
C TYR A 29 17.47 -17.32 20.26
N TYR A 30 17.09 -16.06 20.42
CA TYR A 30 16.14 -15.66 21.45
C TYR A 30 14.78 -16.34 21.24
N TYR A 31 14.25 -16.33 20.01
CA TYR A 31 12.99 -17.03 19.69
C TYR A 31 13.11 -18.55 19.75
N LEU A 32 14.30 -19.11 19.55
CA LEU A 32 14.59 -20.53 19.74
C LEU A 32 14.89 -20.91 21.20
N THR A 33 14.80 -19.96 22.13
CA THR A 33 15.09 -20.16 23.57
C THR A 33 16.52 -20.66 23.88
N ASP A 34 17.47 -20.44 22.98
CA ASP A 34 18.88 -20.79 23.14
C ASP A 34 19.68 -19.57 23.65
N TYR A 35 19.52 -19.29 24.95
CA TYR A 35 20.07 -18.08 25.56
C TYR A 35 21.60 -18.05 25.62
N ASP A 36 22.26 -19.22 25.67
CA ASP A 36 23.73 -19.30 25.59
C ASP A 36 24.25 -18.72 24.27
N LYS A 37 23.55 -19.00 23.16
CA LYS A 37 23.89 -18.40 21.87
C LYS A 37 23.51 -16.94 21.80
N VAL A 38 22.40 -16.51 22.40
CA VAL A 38 22.04 -15.09 22.50
C VAL A 38 23.18 -14.31 23.15
N ASP A 39 23.65 -14.76 24.32
CA ASP A 39 24.75 -14.13 25.06
C ASP A 39 26.05 -14.12 24.25
N LEU A 40 26.36 -15.21 23.53
CA LEU A 40 27.49 -15.28 22.62
C LEU A 40 27.43 -14.18 21.55
N TYR A 41 26.30 -14.04 20.84
CA TYR A 41 26.18 -13.03 19.78
C TYR A 41 26.13 -11.60 20.34
N LEU A 42 25.46 -11.35 21.47
CA LEU A 42 25.47 -10.06 22.14
C LEU A 42 26.88 -9.68 22.64
N ALA A 43 27.69 -10.64 23.08
CA ALA A 43 29.09 -10.40 23.42
C ALA A 43 29.93 -10.00 22.19
N GLN A 44 29.71 -10.67 21.04
CA GLN A 44 30.37 -10.31 19.78
C GLN A 44 29.97 -8.91 19.30
N ILE A 45 28.68 -8.57 19.36
CA ILE A 45 28.17 -7.23 19.03
C ILE A 45 28.82 -6.18 19.94
N ARG A 46 28.87 -6.42 21.26
CA ARG A 46 29.54 -5.50 22.21
C ARG A 46 31.00 -5.27 21.87
N GLN A 47 31.72 -6.32 21.48
CA GLN A 47 33.12 -6.18 21.09
C GLN A 47 33.26 -5.31 19.84
N ILE A 48 32.47 -5.58 18.80
CA ILE A 48 32.46 -4.78 17.57
C ILE A 48 32.12 -3.31 17.86
N CYS A 49 31.08 -3.04 18.66
CA CYS A 49 30.70 -1.69 19.04
C CYS A 49 31.82 -0.95 19.79
N ARG A 50 32.58 -1.64 20.64
CA ARG A 50 33.76 -1.06 21.31
C ARG A 50 34.88 -0.76 20.33
N ASP A 51 35.16 -1.68 19.41
CA ASP A 51 36.20 -1.52 18.39
C ASP A 51 35.88 -0.33 17.45
N LEU A 52 34.59 -0.10 17.18
CA LEU A 52 34.08 1.05 16.43
C LEU A 52 33.98 2.34 17.26
N SER A 53 34.38 2.33 18.54
CA SER A 53 34.23 3.46 19.47
C SER A 53 32.80 4.00 19.56
N SER A 54 31.80 3.10 19.48
CA SER A 54 30.40 3.48 19.55
C SER A 54 30.01 3.99 20.94
N PRO A 55 29.14 5.01 21.03
CA PRO A 55 28.56 5.45 22.30
C PRO A 55 27.57 4.43 22.90
N GLU A 56 27.07 3.49 22.10
CA GLU A 56 26.05 2.52 22.48
C GLU A 56 26.65 1.10 22.55
N PRO A 57 26.24 0.27 23.51
CA PRO A 57 26.82 -1.06 23.71
C PRO A 57 26.42 -2.10 22.65
N TYR A 58 25.30 -1.90 21.96
CA TYR A 58 24.74 -2.88 21.00
C TYR A 58 24.36 -2.29 19.65
N SER A 59 24.75 -1.04 19.40
CA SER A 59 24.46 -0.31 18.18
C SER A 59 25.68 0.53 17.82
N ALA A 60 25.89 0.81 16.53
CA ALA A 60 26.92 1.73 16.07
C ALA A 60 26.34 2.59 14.93
N PRO A 61 26.62 3.91 14.90
CA PRO A 61 26.15 4.78 13.83
C PRO A 61 27.01 4.62 12.57
N ILE A 62 26.93 3.46 11.92
CA ILE A 62 27.66 3.14 10.70
C ILE A 62 26.76 3.25 9.46
N PRO A 63 27.27 3.74 8.31
CA PRO A 63 26.49 3.95 7.09
C PRO A 63 25.73 2.71 6.62
N GLU A 64 26.33 1.52 6.71
CA GLU A 64 25.80 0.25 6.21
C GLU A 64 24.57 -0.20 7.00
N VAL A 65 24.51 0.08 8.30
CA VAL A 65 23.32 -0.18 9.13
C VAL A 65 22.16 0.70 8.68
N TYR A 66 22.43 1.97 8.36
CA TYR A 66 21.41 2.86 7.83
C TYR A 66 20.98 2.45 6.42
N ALA A 67 21.91 2.14 5.52
CA ALA A 67 21.60 1.66 4.17
C ALA A 67 20.73 0.40 4.21
N GLN A 68 21.14 -0.62 4.99
CA GLN A 68 20.39 -1.86 5.15
C GLN A 68 19.00 -1.63 5.74
N LYS A 69 18.88 -0.72 6.71
CA LYS A 69 17.58 -0.32 7.26
C LYS A 69 16.71 0.35 6.18
N GLY A 70 17.28 1.23 5.36
CA GLY A 70 16.59 1.86 4.23
C GLY A 70 16.05 0.85 3.23
N TRP A 71 16.88 -0.09 2.79
CA TRP A 71 16.48 -1.18 1.89
C TRP A 71 15.41 -2.09 2.50
N SER A 72 15.55 -2.44 3.78
CA SER A 72 14.56 -3.25 4.49
C SER A 72 13.20 -2.55 4.56
N LEU A 73 13.18 -1.24 4.80
CA LEU A 73 11.97 -0.44 4.80
C LEU A 73 11.30 -0.40 3.42
N LEU A 74 12.08 -0.27 2.33
CA LEU A 74 11.56 -0.33 0.95
C LEU A 74 10.99 -1.71 0.62
N ALA A 75 11.69 -2.79 1.00
CA ALA A 75 11.23 -4.16 0.81
C ALA A 75 9.93 -4.46 1.56
N MET A 76 9.73 -3.85 2.74
CA MET A 76 8.46 -3.91 3.48
C MET A 76 7.32 -3.09 2.83
N GLY A 77 7.62 -2.32 1.78
CA GLY A 77 6.66 -1.58 0.97
C GLY A 77 6.92 -0.08 0.95
N PHE A 78 6.54 0.55 -0.17
CA PHE A 78 6.81 1.97 -0.44
C PHE A 78 6.19 2.95 0.56
N ARG A 79 5.22 2.51 1.39
CA ARG A 79 4.65 3.32 2.48
C ARG A 79 5.71 3.77 3.48
N ASN A 80 6.82 3.05 3.57
CA ASN A 80 7.95 3.39 4.43
C ASN A 80 8.97 4.31 3.74
N GLY A 81 8.67 4.81 2.53
CA GLY A 81 9.61 5.56 1.69
C GLY A 81 10.28 6.71 2.44
N GLN A 82 9.51 7.49 3.22
CA GLN A 82 10.05 8.63 3.97
C GLN A 82 11.09 8.20 5.01
N LEU A 83 10.79 7.12 5.76
CA LEU A 83 11.72 6.55 6.73
C LEU A 83 12.95 5.97 6.04
N ALA A 84 12.77 5.34 4.88
CA ALA A 84 13.89 4.82 4.08
C ALA A 84 14.78 5.96 3.59
N LYS A 85 14.19 7.06 3.10
CA LYS A 85 14.89 8.25 2.64
C LYS A 85 15.74 8.85 3.74
N GLU A 86 15.20 8.99 4.95
CA GLU A 86 15.95 9.45 6.12
C GLU A 86 17.14 8.54 6.45
N CYS A 87 17.00 7.23 6.26
CA CYS A 87 18.09 6.28 6.45
C CYS A 87 19.21 6.49 5.43
N PHE A 88 18.89 6.58 4.13
CA PHE A 88 19.91 6.83 3.10
C PHE A 88 20.57 8.21 3.24
N GLN A 89 19.81 9.24 3.63
CA GLN A 89 20.38 10.56 3.94
C GLN A 89 21.34 10.52 5.14
N LYS A 90 21.05 9.71 6.17
CA LYS A 90 21.97 9.51 7.30
C LYS A 90 23.24 8.77 6.85
N ALA A 91 23.10 7.73 6.02
CA ALA A 91 24.25 7.02 5.47
C ALA A 91 25.16 7.95 4.65
N LEU A 92 24.59 8.78 3.77
CA LEU A 92 25.32 9.76 2.95
C LEU A 92 26.00 10.88 3.75
N LYS A 93 25.58 11.14 5.00
CA LYS A 93 26.28 12.07 5.90
C LYS A 93 27.52 11.44 6.55
N LEU A 94 27.57 10.11 6.61
CA LEU A 94 28.59 9.36 7.33
C LEU A 94 29.67 8.78 6.40
N GLN A 95 29.39 8.66 5.10
CA GLN A 95 30.36 8.22 4.10
C GLN A 95 30.21 8.96 2.78
N GLU A 96 31.25 8.88 1.94
CA GLU A 96 31.19 9.36 0.57
C GLU A 96 30.07 8.66 -0.23
N SER A 97 29.54 9.38 -1.21
CA SER A 97 28.44 8.89 -2.02
C SER A 97 28.88 7.66 -2.82
N SER A 98 28.22 6.52 -2.58
CA SER A 98 28.34 5.30 -3.40
C SER A 98 27.14 5.15 -4.33
N VAL A 99 27.28 4.35 -5.37
CA VAL A 99 26.17 4.04 -6.31
C VAL A 99 24.97 3.48 -5.55
N GLU A 100 25.19 2.55 -4.62
CA GLU A 100 24.13 1.95 -3.81
C GLU A 100 23.37 3.00 -2.97
N LEU A 101 24.08 3.96 -2.37
CA LEU A 101 23.44 5.02 -1.60
C LEU A 101 22.67 6.00 -2.49
N GLN A 102 23.16 6.27 -3.70
CA GLN A 102 22.45 7.10 -4.68
C GLN A 102 21.17 6.40 -5.16
N GLU A 103 21.23 5.11 -5.43
CA GLU A 103 20.07 4.27 -5.76
C GLU A 103 19.05 4.26 -4.63
N GLY A 104 19.50 3.97 -3.41
CA GLY A 104 18.66 3.97 -2.23
C GLY A 104 17.97 5.31 -2.00
N LEU A 105 18.69 6.43 -2.15
CA LEU A 105 18.11 7.77 -2.03
C LEU A 105 17.08 8.05 -3.14
N ALA A 106 17.38 7.73 -4.40
CA ALA A 106 16.47 7.93 -5.53
C ALA A 106 15.17 7.10 -5.34
N PHE A 107 15.30 5.82 -5.02
CA PHE A 107 14.15 4.91 -4.90
C PHE A 107 13.32 5.20 -3.66
N SER A 108 13.95 5.59 -2.55
CA SER A 108 13.21 6.00 -1.35
C SER A 108 12.49 7.34 -1.53
N THR A 109 13.05 8.27 -2.31
CA THR A 109 12.39 9.53 -2.65
C THR A 109 11.19 9.29 -3.56
N PHE A 110 11.35 8.45 -4.58
CA PHE A 110 10.24 7.97 -5.41
C PHE A 110 9.13 7.32 -4.56
N ALA A 111 9.50 6.36 -3.71
CA ALA A 111 8.56 5.66 -2.83
C ALA A 111 7.82 6.64 -1.90
N SER A 112 8.52 7.64 -1.35
CA SER A 112 7.91 8.68 -0.50
C SER A 112 6.82 9.44 -1.27
N TRP A 113 7.14 9.88 -2.49
CA TRP A 113 6.20 10.57 -3.36
C TRP A 113 4.95 9.74 -3.65
N THR A 114 5.08 8.44 -3.93
CA THR A 114 3.92 7.58 -4.27
C THR A 114 2.86 7.49 -3.18
N HIS A 115 3.19 7.89 -1.94
CA HIS A 115 2.28 7.85 -0.79
C HIS A 115 1.78 9.22 -0.32
N CYS A 116 2.57 10.28 -0.44
CA CYS A 116 2.17 11.63 -0.01
C CYS A 116 1.75 12.56 -1.16
N TYR A 117 2.12 12.23 -2.41
CA TYR A 117 1.86 13.05 -3.59
C TYR A 117 2.36 14.50 -3.49
N ASP A 118 3.45 14.74 -2.75
CA ASP A 118 4.12 16.05 -2.65
C ASP A 118 4.89 16.36 -3.95
N GLU A 119 4.60 17.49 -4.59
CA GLU A 119 5.24 17.90 -5.85
C GLU A 119 6.75 18.15 -5.69
N LYS A 120 7.22 18.58 -4.52
CA LYS A 120 8.67 18.76 -4.28
C LYS A 120 9.40 17.43 -4.28
N LEU A 121 8.79 16.40 -3.70
CA LEU A 121 9.34 15.04 -3.72
C LEU A 121 9.28 14.44 -5.12
N LEU A 122 8.29 14.80 -5.92
CA LEU A 122 8.23 14.41 -7.33
C LEU A 122 9.41 14.98 -8.12
N GLU A 123 9.65 16.29 -8.00
CA GLU A 123 10.76 16.99 -8.69
C GLU A 123 12.12 16.43 -8.26
N GLU A 124 12.35 16.30 -6.95
CA GLU A 124 13.57 15.72 -6.40
C GLU A 124 13.78 14.26 -6.87
N SER A 125 12.71 13.46 -6.87
CA SER A 125 12.78 12.07 -7.36
C SER A 125 13.12 12.03 -8.84
N GLN A 126 12.56 12.91 -9.65
CA GLN A 126 12.83 12.96 -11.09
C GLN A 126 14.29 13.27 -11.35
N GLU A 127 14.85 14.30 -10.70
CA GLU A 127 16.25 14.68 -10.84
C GLU A 127 17.21 13.56 -10.44
N LEU A 128 16.95 12.91 -9.30
CA LEU A 128 17.76 11.79 -8.81
C LEU A 128 17.73 10.59 -9.77
N LEU A 129 16.55 10.22 -10.28
CA LEU A 129 16.40 9.12 -11.23
C LEU A 129 17.06 9.42 -12.58
N GLU A 130 16.94 10.66 -13.07
CA GLU A 130 17.64 11.09 -14.29
C GLU A 130 19.16 11.12 -14.13
N GLY A 131 19.66 11.52 -12.95
CA GLY A 131 21.07 11.40 -12.59
C GLY A 131 21.54 9.95 -12.63
N LEU A 132 20.78 9.06 -12.00
CA LEU A 132 21.10 7.64 -11.90
C LEU A 132 21.09 6.93 -13.26
N ILE A 133 20.14 7.26 -14.15
CA ILE A 133 20.09 6.68 -15.50
C ILE A 133 21.25 7.19 -16.36
N ARG A 134 21.68 8.45 -16.17
CA ARG A 134 22.85 8.99 -16.89
C ARG A 134 24.15 8.28 -16.49
N SER A 135 24.34 8.00 -15.19
CA SER A 135 25.53 7.29 -14.70
C SER A 135 25.45 5.78 -14.91
N HIS A 136 24.27 5.19 -14.79
CA HIS A 136 24.01 3.76 -14.91
C HIS A 136 22.84 3.49 -15.86
N PRO A 137 23.08 3.54 -17.19
CA PRO A 137 22.03 3.31 -18.19
C PRO A 137 21.33 1.96 -18.07
N GLU A 138 21.98 0.93 -17.51
CA GLU A 138 21.41 -0.40 -17.33
C GLU A 138 20.53 -0.52 -16.06
N ASN A 139 20.34 0.55 -15.29
CA ASN A 139 19.44 0.54 -14.14
C ASN A 139 17.97 0.61 -14.60
N TYR A 140 17.39 -0.55 -14.90
CA TYR A 140 16.02 -0.69 -15.38
C TYR A 140 14.96 -0.32 -14.34
N GLU A 141 15.27 -0.44 -13.04
CA GLU A 141 14.38 -0.03 -11.96
C GLU A 141 14.25 1.50 -11.91
N ALA A 142 15.37 2.21 -12.05
CA ALA A 142 15.37 3.67 -12.18
C ALA A 142 14.58 4.13 -13.41
N LYS A 143 14.77 3.46 -14.55
CA LYS A 143 14.03 3.75 -15.79
C LYS A 143 12.51 3.61 -15.61
N VAL A 144 12.06 2.53 -14.95
CA VAL A 144 10.62 2.29 -14.79
C VAL A 144 9.98 3.21 -13.76
N TYR A 145 10.72 3.63 -12.72
CA TYR A 145 10.24 4.65 -11.77
C TYR A 145 10.17 6.03 -12.42
N LEU A 146 11.16 6.40 -13.23
CA LEU A 146 11.12 7.64 -14.00
C LEU A 146 9.95 7.63 -15.00
N ALA A 147 9.72 6.51 -15.68
CA ALA A 147 8.58 6.37 -16.59
C ALA A 147 7.24 6.64 -15.89
N GLN A 148 7.04 6.13 -14.66
CA GLN A 148 5.81 6.38 -13.89
C GLN A 148 5.62 7.86 -13.52
N ILE A 149 6.69 8.59 -13.23
CA ILE A 149 6.64 10.04 -13.01
C ILE A 149 6.20 10.75 -14.29
N LEU A 150 6.76 10.33 -15.43
CA LEU A 150 6.56 10.99 -16.72
C LEU A 150 5.19 10.71 -17.36
N CYS A 151 4.47 9.65 -16.97
CA CYS A 151 3.11 9.30 -17.46
C CYS A 151 2.03 10.41 -17.36
N ARG A 152 2.34 11.59 -16.81
CA ARG A 152 1.42 12.74 -16.78
C ARG A 152 2.04 14.02 -17.33
N LYS A 153 3.33 13.98 -17.69
CA LYS A 153 4.14 15.14 -18.12
C LYS A 153 4.67 14.95 -19.53
N ASP A 154 5.11 13.73 -19.85
CA ASP A 154 5.76 13.35 -21.11
C ASP A 154 5.51 11.86 -21.39
N ASP A 155 4.34 11.57 -21.95
CA ASP A 155 3.89 10.20 -22.20
C ASP A 155 4.80 9.47 -23.20
N GLU A 156 5.30 10.16 -24.22
CA GLU A 156 6.19 9.57 -25.24
C GLU A 156 7.49 9.08 -24.60
N ARG A 157 8.12 9.91 -23.77
CA ARG A 157 9.34 9.53 -23.05
C ARG A 157 9.07 8.43 -22.03
N ALA A 158 7.92 8.45 -21.36
CA ALA A 158 7.51 7.39 -20.44
C ALA A 158 7.39 6.04 -21.16
N GLN A 159 6.73 5.99 -22.33
CA GLN A 159 6.62 4.76 -23.13
C GLN A 159 7.98 4.27 -23.60
N HIS A 160 8.85 5.16 -24.12
CA HIS A 160 10.18 4.76 -24.58
C HIS A 160 11.03 4.12 -23.46
N LEU A 161 10.98 4.68 -22.24
CA LEU A 161 11.66 4.10 -21.07
C LEU A 161 11.08 2.72 -20.71
N ALA A 162 9.76 2.58 -20.70
CA ALA A 162 9.10 1.32 -20.37
C ALA A 162 9.34 0.24 -21.44
N ASP A 163 9.34 0.59 -22.73
CA ASP A 163 9.70 -0.30 -23.83
C ASP A 163 11.12 -0.83 -23.69
N ASN A 164 12.06 0.08 -23.39
CA ASN A 164 13.45 -0.31 -23.14
C ASN A 164 13.57 -1.29 -21.96
N VAL A 165 12.81 -1.08 -20.89
CA VAL A 165 12.73 -2.01 -19.76
C VAL A 165 12.15 -3.36 -20.18
N VAL A 166 11.04 -3.37 -20.92
CA VAL A 166 10.38 -4.61 -21.37
C VAL A 166 11.29 -5.44 -22.27
N GLN A 167 12.10 -4.80 -23.11
CA GLN A 167 13.03 -5.49 -24.00
C GLN A 167 14.18 -6.16 -23.24
N ASN A 168 14.76 -5.46 -22.27
CA ASN A 168 16.07 -5.84 -21.71
C ASN A 168 16.04 -6.39 -20.28
N SER A 169 15.00 -6.09 -19.50
CA SER A 169 14.91 -6.57 -18.12
C SER A 169 14.37 -8.00 -18.04
N LEU A 170 14.94 -8.78 -17.13
CA LEU A 170 14.45 -10.10 -16.70
C LEU A 170 13.88 -10.07 -15.28
N ASN A 171 13.83 -8.90 -14.63
CA ASN A 171 13.27 -8.77 -13.29
C ASN A 171 11.73 -8.68 -13.37
N PRO A 172 10.98 -9.65 -12.83
CA PRO A 172 9.52 -9.67 -12.90
C PRO A 172 8.84 -8.44 -12.26
N GLU A 173 9.39 -7.90 -11.17
CA GLU A 173 8.83 -6.71 -10.53
C GLU A 173 9.02 -5.46 -11.38
N VAL A 174 10.18 -5.32 -12.01
CA VAL A 174 10.47 -4.21 -12.93
C VAL A 174 9.57 -4.30 -14.18
N LEU A 175 9.39 -5.50 -14.74
CA LEU A 175 8.45 -5.74 -15.85
C LEU A 175 7.00 -5.43 -15.47
N ARG A 176 6.59 -5.79 -14.25
CA ARG A 176 5.27 -5.47 -13.71
C ARG A 176 5.03 -3.96 -13.63
N TYR A 177 6.01 -3.19 -13.19
CA TYR A 177 5.92 -1.73 -13.21
C TYR A 177 5.87 -1.16 -14.63
N ALA A 178 6.61 -1.73 -15.59
CA ALA A 178 6.56 -1.31 -16.99
C ALA A 178 5.18 -1.57 -17.60
N ALA A 179 4.55 -2.70 -17.26
CA ALA A 179 3.18 -2.98 -17.66
C ALA A 179 2.18 -1.93 -17.17
N LYS A 180 2.37 -1.39 -15.95
CA LYS A 180 1.52 -0.30 -15.42
C LYS A 180 1.64 0.99 -16.24
N VAL A 181 2.84 1.30 -16.73
CA VAL A 181 3.08 2.44 -17.63
C VAL A 181 2.39 2.23 -18.99
N HIS A 182 2.50 1.04 -19.57
CA HIS A 182 1.85 0.71 -20.85
C HIS A 182 0.32 0.70 -20.75
N LYS A 183 -0.24 0.30 -19.61
CA LYS A 183 -1.69 0.13 -19.40
C LYS A 183 -2.52 1.35 -19.79
N THR A 184 -1.97 2.55 -19.62
CA THR A 184 -2.63 3.81 -19.95
C THR A 184 -2.99 3.89 -21.44
N HIS A 185 -2.07 3.50 -22.33
CA HIS A 185 -2.22 3.67 -23.77
C HIS A 185 -2.42 2.34 -24.52
N PHE A 186 -1.67 1.31 -24.15
CA PHE A 186 -1.59 0.03 -24.86
C PHE A 186 -1.84 -1.16 -23.91
N LEU A 187 -3.12 -1.44 -23.67
CA LEU A 187 -3.53 -2.49 -22.75
C LEU A 187 -3.07 -3.90 -23.19
N SER A 188 -3.06 -4.17 -24.50
CA SER A 188 -2.52 -5.42 -25.06
C SER A 188 -1.04 -5.59 -24.74
N GLN A 189 -0.27 -4.51 -24.77
CA GLN A 189 1.15 -4.51 -24.44
C GLN A 189 1.36 -4.76 -22.95
N ALA A 190 0.56 -4.14 -22.07
CA ALA A 190 0.58 -4.42 -20.63
C ALA A 190 0.32 -5.90 -20.33
N ILE A 191 -0.69 -6.51 -20.96
CA ILE A 191 -1.01 -7.94 -20.85
C ILE A 191 0.16 -8.80 -21.32
N SER A 192 0.77 -8.49 -22.47
CA SER A 192 1.93 -9.22 -22.99
C SER A 192 3.13 -9.14 -22.04
N THR A 193 3.42 -7.97 -21.49
CA THR A 193 4.50 -7.77 -20.52
C THR A 193 4.26 -8.57 -19.23
N LEU A 194 3.02 -8.59 -18.72
CA LEU A 194 2.67 -9.37 -17.53
C LEU A 194 2.77 -10.88 -17.79
N LYS A 195 2.33 -11.36 -18.95
CA LYS A 195 2.52 -12.77 -19.36
C LYS A 195 4.00 -13.14 -19.45
N LYS A 196 4.85 -12.25 -20.00
CA LYS A 196 6.31 -12.42 -19.98
C LYS A 196 6.84 -12.51 -18.54
N ALA A 197 6.45 -11.61 -17.65
CA ALA A 197 6.88 -11.64 -16.26
C ALA A 197 6.46 -12.94 -15.53
N ILE A 198 5.24 -13.43 -15.77
CA ILE A 198 4.74 -14.70 -15.21
C ILE A 198 5.57 -15.88 -15.72
N SER A 199 6.00 -15.87 -16.99
CA SER A 199 6.87 -16.93 -17.52
C SER A 199 8.25 -16.98 -16.86
N LEU A 200 8.71 -15.85 -16.29
CA LEU A 200 9.98 -15.77 -15.56
C LEU A 200 9.82 -16.13 -14.08
N CYS A 201 8.67 -15.83 -13.46
CA CYS A 201 8.39 -16.08 -12.04
C CYS A 201 6.90 -16.40 -11.84
N GLY A 202 6.55 -17.67 -12.00
CA GLY A 202 5.17 -18.14 -12.04
C GLY A 202 4.46 -18.23 -10.68
N ASP A 203 5.19 -18.08 -9.58
CA ASP A 203 4.72 -18.05 -8.20
C ASP A 203 4.48 -16.62 -7.67
N TYR A 204 4.88 -15.60 -8.44
CA TYR A 204 4.72 -14.21 -8.01
C TYR A 204 3.28 -13.71 -8.18
N TYR A 205 2.50 -13.85 -7.10
CA TYR A 205 1.06 -13.63 -7.08
C TYR A 205 0.61 -12.24 -7.58
N LEU A 206 1.42 -11.19 -7.35
CA LEU A 206 1.08 -9.83 -7.76
C LEU A 206 1.03 -9.67 -9.29
N LEU A 207 1.71 -10.52 -10.05
CA LEU A 207 1.62 -10.54 -11.51
C LEU A 207 0.24 -11.01 -11.98
N TYR A 208 -0.33 -12.03 -11.34
CA TYR A 208 -1.67 -12.49 -11.64
C TYR A 208 -2.72 -11.46 -11.23
N TYR A 209 -2.54 -10.80 -10.08
CA TYR A 209 -3.40 -9.69 -9.68
C TYR A 209 -3.40 -8.58 -10.74
N ASP A 210 -2.22 -8.08 -11.14
CA ASP A 210 -2.13 -7.00 -12.14
C ASP A 210 -2.62 -7.45 -13.53
N LEU A 211 -2.44 -8.73 -13.90
CA LEU A 211 -2.95 -9.28 -15.16
C LEU A 211 -4.48 -9.36 -15.15
N GLY A 212 -5.09 -9.85 -14.06
CA GLY A 212 -6.54 -9.87 -13.92
C GLY A 212 -7.14 -8.46 -13.93
N ILE A 213 -6.49 -7.49 -13.29
CA ILE A 213 -6.89 -6.07 -13.41
C ILE A 213 -6.80 -5.59 -14.86
N SER A 214 -5.76 -5.97 -15.60
CA SER A 214 -5.62 -5.59 -17.01
C SER A 214 -6.72 -6.19 -17.89
N TYR A 215 -7.15 -7.43 -17.62
CA TYR A 215 -8.32 -8.01 -18.28
C TYR A 215 -9.63 -7.31 -17.90
N MET A 216 -9.81 -6.92 -16.63
CA MET A 216 -10.98 -6.13 -16.21
C MET A 216 -11.04 -4.77 -16.92
N ASP A 217 -9.92 -4.06 -17.01
CA ASP A 217 -9.85 -2.80 -17.77
C ASP A 217 -10.16 -3.00 -19.25
N PHE A 218 -9.84 -4.18 -19.79
CA PHE A 218 -10.12 -4.56 -21.18
C PHE A 218 -11.62 -4.74 -21.39
N LEU A 219 -12.32 -5.36 -20.43
CA LEU A 219 -13.77 -5.51 -20.41
C LEU A 219 -14.50 -4.17 -20.25
N ASP A 220 -13.99 -3.29 -19.38
CA ASP A 220 -14.59 -1.97 -19.09
C ASP A 220 -14.46 -1.01 -20.30
N ARG A 221 -13.46 -1.18 -21.18
CA ARG A 221 -13.30 -0.40 -22.43
C ARG A 221 -14.25 -0.84 -23.56
N GLY A 222 -15.16 -1.78 -23.30
CA GLY A 222 -16.22 -2.16 -24.25
C GLY A 222 -15.76 -3.07 -25.39
N PHE A 223 -14.72 -3.89 -25.19
CA PHE A 223 -14.33 -4.88 -26.19
C PHE A 223 -15.38 -6.00 -26.31
N GLU A 224 -15.98 -6.15 -27.49
CA GLU A 224 -17.10 -7.08 -27.72
C GLU A 224 -16.67 -8.51 -28.08
N GLY A 225 -15.42 -8.71 -28.50
CA GLY A 225 -14.89 -10.04 -28.84
C GLY A 225 -14.50 -10.87 -27.62
N ASN A 226 -14.88 -12.15 -27.59
CA ASN A 226 -14.47 -13.15 -26.58
C ASN A 226 -14.66 -12.70 -25.11
N ARG A 227 -15.68 -11.89 -24.80
CA ARG A 227 -15.94 -11.37 -23.44
C ARG A 227 -15.95 -12.47 -22.38
N ALA A 228 -16.64 -13.59 -22.66
CA ALA A 228 -16.72 -14.72 -21.73
C ALA A 228 -15.35 -15.33 -21.44
N GLU A 229 -14.51 -15.53 -22.46
CA GLU A 229 -13.16 -16.06 -22.32
C GLU A 229 -12.27 -15.11 -21.48
N ILE A 230 -12.37 -13.80 -21.73
CA ILE A 230 -11.62 -12.79 -20.96
C ILE A 230 -12.06 -12.77 -19.49
N VAL A 231 -13.36 -12.96 -19.21
CA VAL A 231 -13.88 -13.11 -17.85
C VAL A 231 -13.32 -14.38 -17.19
N GLU A 232 -13.28 -15.51 -17.89
CA GLU A 232 -12.67 -16.75 -17.37
C GLU A 232 -11.17 -16.56 -17.05
N ASP A 233 -10.41 -15.96 -17.98
CA ASP A 233 -9.00 -15.65 -17.80
C ASP A 233 -8.77 -14.75 -16.58
N ALA A 234 -9.57 -13.70 -16.43
CA ALA A 234 -9.48 -12.78 -15.30
C ALA A 234 -9.80 -13.46 -13.97
N ILE A 235 -10.80 -14.34 -13.94
CA ILE A 235 -11.16 -15.13 -12.76
C ILE A 235 -10.03 -16.10 -12.41
N GLY A 236 -9.44 -16.76 -13.40
CA GLY A 236 -8.26 -17.62 -13.21
C GLY A 236 -7.11 -16.84 -12.57
N CYS A 237 -6.82 -15.64 -13.08
CA CYS A 237 -5.79 -14.76 -12.52
C CYS A 237 -6.08 -14.36 -11.07
N MET A 238 -7.31 -13.95 -10.74
CA MET A 238 -7.67 -13.59 -9.37
C MET A 238 -7.60 -14.77 -8.41
N LYS A 239 -7.99 -15.97 -8.84
CA LYS A 239 -7.85 -17.20 -8.05
C LYS A 239 -6.39 -17.53 -7.76
N ARG A 240 -5.51 -17.43 -8.76
CA ARG A 240 -4.06 -17.64 -8.58
C ARG A 240 -3.45 -16.61 -7.62
N ALA A 241 -3.91 -15.36 -7.65
CA ALA A 241 -3.50 -14.36 -6.67
C ALA A 241 -3.94 -14.71 -5.24
N LEU A 242 -5.17 -15.25 -5.09
CA LEU A 242 -5.73 -15.67 -3.81
C LEU A 242 -5.12 -16.99 -3.27
N GLU A 243 -4.60 -17.87 -4.12
CA GLU A 243 -3.87 -19.07 -3.66
C GLU A 243 -2.64 -18.70 -2.81
N ALA A 244 -1.93 -17.64 -3.19
CA ALA A 244 -0.74 -17.18 -2.48
C ALA A 244 -1.04 -16.15 -1.37
N ASN A 245 -2.15 -15.40 -1.49
CA ASN A 245 -2.58 -14.45 -0.48
C ASN A 245 -4.11 -14.55 -0.26
N PRO A 246 -4.58 -15.57 0.48
CA PRO A 246 -6.02 -15.85 0.66
C PRO A 246 -6.78 -14.72 1.35
N GLU A 247 -6.11 -13.95 2.21
CA GLU A 247 -6.67 -12.84 2.98
C GLU A 247 -6.72 -11.52 2.18
N SER A 248 -6.33 -11.53 0.90
CA SER A 248 -6.34 -10.35 0.04
C SER A 248 -7.78 -9.90 -0.27
N MET A 249 -8.33 -9.03 0.59
CA MET A 249 -9.66 -8.44 0.37
C MET A 249 -9.76 -7.73 -0.98
N PHE A 250 -8.71 -7.04 -1.43
CA PHE A 250 -8.71 -6.42 -2.75
C PHE A 250 -8.93 -7.45 -3.86
N SER A 251 -8.28 -8.61 -3.80
CA SER A 251 -8.45 -9.68 -4.80
C SER A 251 -9.85 -10.29 -4.72
N GLN A 252 -10.40 -10.47 -3.50
CA GLN A 252 -11.78 -10.93 -3.30
C GLN A 252 -12.81 -9.97 -3.89
N LEU A 253 -12.64 -8.65 -3.69
CA LEU A 253 -13.53 -7.63 -4.25
C LEU A 253 -13.50 -7.61 -5.78
N LYS A 254 -12.34 -7.83 -6.39
CA LYS A 254 -12.20 -7.93 -7.86
C LYS A 254 -12.80 -9.23 -8.40
N LEU A 255 -12.60 -10.34 -7.69
CA LEU A 255 -13.22 -11.61 -8.02
C LEU A 255 -14.76 -11.53 -7.94
N ALA A 256 -15.32 -10.82 -6.95
CA ALA A 256 -16.76 -10.56 -6.84
C ALA A 256 -17.30 -9.88 -8.11
N LYS A 257 -16.68 -8.75 -8.54
CA LYS A 257 -17.07 -8.04 -9.76
C LYS A 257 -17.03 -8.96 -10.99
N LEU A 258 -16.00 -9.80 -11.10
CA LEU A 258 -15.85 -10.76 -12.20
C LEU A 258 -16.94 -11.85 -12.19
N TYR A 259 -17.32 -12.37 -11.01
CA TYR A 259 -18.46 -13.28 -10.93
C TYR A 259 -19.78 -12.59 -11.28
N GLY A 260 -19.90 -11.30 -10.97
CA GLY A 260 -21.02 -10.45 -11.37
C GLY A 260 -21.22 -10.30 -12.87
N GLU A 261 -20.16 -10.49 -13.67
CA GLU A 261 -20.26 -10.57 -15.13
C GLU A 261 -20.99 -11.83 -15.60
N ARG A 262 -20.99 -12.90 -14.80
CA ARG A 262 -21.76 -14.13 -15.07
C ARG A 262 -23.14 -14.08 -14.45
N CYS A 263 -23.20 -13.73 -13.17
CA CYS A 263 -24.43 -13.69 -12.40
C CYS A 263 -24.30 -12.72 -11.23
N GLN A 264 -25.24 -11.79 -11.13
CA GLN A 264 -25.30 -10.81 -10.04
C GLN A 264 -25.41 -11.47 -8.65
N LEU A 265 -26.01 -12.66 -8.55
CA LEU A 265 -26.15 -13.38 -7.28
C LEU A 265 -24.78 -13.82 -6.74
N TYR A 266 -23.87 -14.28 -7.59
CA TYR A 266 -22.53 -14.70 -7.17
C TYR A 266 -21.67 -13.53 -6.70
N GLU A 267 -21.82 -12.36 -7.32
CA GLU A 267 -21.16 -11.13 -6.85
C GLU A 267 -21.62 -10.75 -5.44
N GLU A 268 -22.93 -10.81 -5.19
CA GLU A 268 -23.52 -10.53 -3.87
C GLU A 268 -23.05 -11.52 -2.80
N GLU A 269 -23.06 -12.82 -3.11
CA GLU A 269 -22.58 -13.87 -2.20
C GLU A 269 -21.13 -13.63 -1.76
N VAL A 270 -20.25 -13.26 -2.70
CA VAL A 270 -18.86 -12.93 -2.36
C VAL A 270 -18.79 -11.67 -1.49
N TYR A 271 -19.52 -10.60 -1.82
CA TYR A 271 -19.51 -9.40 -0.98
C TYR A 271 -20.02 -9.67 0.43
N LEU A 272 -21.06 -10.49 0.60
CA LEU A 272 -21.54 -10.89 1.92
C LEU A 272 -20.48 -11.67 2.70
N GLY A 273 -19.78 -12.61 2.07
CA GLY A 273 -18.67 -13.33 2.71
C GLY A 273 -17.50 -12.41 3.10
N VAL A 274 -17.16 -11.43 2.25
CA VAL A 274 -16.13 -10.43 2.57
C VAL A 274 -16.57 -9.53 3.74
N MET A 275 -17.87 -9.23 3.84
CA MET A 275 -18.44 -8.40 4.91
C MET A 275 -18.24 -9.03 6.29
N GLU A 276 -18.25 -10.36 6.41
CA GLU A 276 -18.00 -11.07 7.67
C GLU A 276 -16.58 -10.83 8.21
N ALA A 277 -15.58 -10.71 7.32
CA ALA A 277 -14.19 -10.45 7.66
C ALA A 277 -13.85 -8.95 7.83
N LEU A 278 -14.82 -8.07 7.56
CA LEU A 278 -14.63 -6.62 7.55
C LEU A 278 -14.17 -6.02 8.90
N PRO A 279 -14.67 -6.47 10.07
CA PRO A 279 -14.26 -5.89 11.36
C PRO A 279 -12.77 -6.03 11.67
N THR A 280 -12.14 -7.11 11.21
CA THR A 280 -10.71 -7.38 11.38
C THR A 280 -9.84 -6.83 10.24
N ALA A 281 -10.46 -6.37 9.16
CA ALA A 281 -9.75 -5.84 8.01
C ALA A 281 -9.10 -4.48 8.32
N SER A 282 -8.03 -4.15 7.60
CA SER A 282 -7.41 -2.82 7.70
C SER A 282 -8.40 -1.72 7.28
N LYS A 283 -8.25 -0.51 7.81
CA LYS A 283 -9.14 0.63 7.50
C LYS A 283 -9.25 0.92 6.01
N ARG A 284 -8.14 0.79 5.28
CA ARG A 284 -8.12 0.88 3.82
C ARG A 284 -8.96 -0.19 3.14
N CYS A 285 -8.90 -1.43 3.62
CA CYS A 285 -9.72 -2.51 3.09
C CYS A 285 -11.20 -2.26 3.38
N GLN A 286 -11.54 -1.74 4.58
CA GLN A 286 -12.91 -1.37 4.92
C GLN A 286 -13.47 -0.29 3.98
N GLN A 287 -12.72 0.79 3.75
CA GLN A 287 -13.10 1.83 2.78
C GLN A 287 -13.27 1.26 1.37
N SER A 288 -12.33 0.43 0.92
CA SER A 288 -12.41 -0.19 -0.40
C SER A 288 -13.63 -1.10 -0.55
N PHE A 289 -13.96 -1.89 0.49
CA PHE A 289 -15.17 -2.72 0.52
C PHE A 289 -16.42 -1.86 0.32
N TYR A 290 -16.59 -0.81 1.12
CA TYR A 290 -17.78 0.05 1.05
C TYR A 290 -17.93 0.75 -0.31
N LEU A 291 -16.82 1.12 -0.96
CA LEU A 291 -16.85 1.64 -2.33
C LEU A 291 -17.38 0.61 -3.33
N HIS A 292 -16.86 -0.62 -3.30
CA HIS A 292 -17.28 -1.67 -4.23
C HIS A 292 -18.72 -2.13 -3.95
N TRP A 293 -19.09 -2.24 -2.68
CA TRP A 293 -20.46 -2.59 -2.27
C TRP A 293 -21.46 -1.50 -2.69
N GLY A 294 -21.11 -0.22 -2.46
CA GLY A 294 -21.94 0.91 -2.92
C GLY A 294 -22.12 0.91 -4.43
N ASP A 295 -21.06 0.65 -5.20
CA ASP A 295 -21.12 0.57 -6.67
C ASP A 295 -22.01 -0.58 -7.14
N PHE A 296 -21.92 -1.74 -6.50
CA PHE A 296 -22.79 -2.88 -6.78
C PHE A 296 -24.25 -2.55 -6.52
N LEU A 297 -24.55 -1.98 -5.35
CA LEU A 297 -25.89 -1.57 -4.97
C LEU A 297 -26.47 -0.53 -5.94
N LEU A 298 -25.65 0.45 -6.36
CA LEU A 298 -26.07 1.50 -7.28
C LEU A 298 -26.28 0.95 -8.69
N ARG A 299 -25.25 0.36 -9.29
CA ARG A 299 -25.20 0.04 -10.73
C ARG A 299 -25.90 -1.27 -11.08
N LYS A 300 -25.87 -2.28 -10.19
CA LYS A 300 -26.44 -3.61 -10.47
C LYS A 300 -27.81 -3.79 -9.79
N LYS A 301 -28.01 -3.27 -8.56
CA LYS A 301 -29.28 -3.43 -7.82
C LYS A 301 -30.23 -2.23 -7.96
N GLY A 302 -29.75 -1.07 -8.41
CA GLY A 302 -30.55 0.16 -8.45
C GLY A 302 -30.94 0.71 -7.06
N GLN A 303 -30.31 0.22 -5.99
CA GLN A 303 -30.63 0.55 -4.61
C GLN A 303 -29.86 1.79 -4.15
N ARG A 304 -30.22 2.96 -4.70
CA ARG A 304 -29.50 4.24 -4.51
C ARG A 304 -29.34 4.65 -3.06
N GLN A 305 -30.40 4.53 -2.26
CA GLN A 305 -30.34 4.88 -0.84
C GLN A 305 -29.41 3.93 -0.06
N ALA A 306 -29.35 2.65 -0.45
CA ALA A 306 -28.41 1.70 0.15
C ALA A 306 -26.96 2.00 -0.28
N ALA A 307 -26.76 2.38 -1.55
CA ALA A 307 -25.47 2.84 -2.04
C ALA A 307 -24.98 4.10 -1.32
N LEU A 308 -25.88 5.08 -1.07
CA LEU A 308 -25.56 6.26 -0.27
C LEU A 308 -25.07 5.88 1.13
N ARG A 309 -25.79 4.98 1.83
CA ARG A 309 -25.37 4.48 3.14
C ARG A 309 -24.03 3.77 3.11
N ALA A 310 -23.72 3.01 2.05
CA ALA A 310 -22.41 2.40 1.89
C ALA A 310 -21.31 3.46 1.73
N TYR A 311 -21.53 4.50 0.94
CA TYR A 311 -20.58 5.60 0.79
C TYR A 311 -20.43 6.44 2.07
N GLU A 312 -21.50 6.63 2.85
CA GLU A 312 -21.43 7.23 4.19
C GLU A 312 -20.58 6.38 5.14
N ALA A 313 -20.80 5.06 5.18
CA ALA A 313 -19.97 4.14 5.97
C ALA A 313 -18.50 4.18 5.54
N CYS A 314 -18.21 4.33 4.24
CA CYS A 314 -16.85 4.55 3.75
C CYS A 314 -16.21 5.81 4.34
N LEU A 315 -16.96 6.91 4.46
CA LEU A 315 -16.48 8.18 5.00
C LEU A 315 -16.27 8.14 6.53
N GLU A 316 -17.06 7.32 7.23
CA GLU A 316 -16.94 7.12 8.68
C GLU A 316 -15.70 6.31 9.08
N VAL A 317 -15.19 5.45 8.19
CA VAL A 317 -13.98 4.67 8.47
C VAL A 317 -12.78 5.60 8.71
N PRO A 318 -12.14 5.55 9.89
CA PRO A 318 -10.97 6.39 10.18
C PRO A 318 -9.80 6.06 9.26
N GLY A 319 -9.18 7.07 8.69
CA GLY A 319 -7.96 6.93 7.88
C GLY A 319 -7.92 7.91 6.72
N ASP A 320 -6.74 8.49 6.49
CA ASP A 320 -6.48 9.29 5.29
C ASP A 320 -5.88 8.38 4.21
N HIS A 321 -6.72 7.97 3.27
CA HIS A 321 -6.35 7.08 2.17
C HIS A 321 -6.67 7.79 0.85
N PRO A 322 -5.69 8.51 0.26
CA PRO A 322 -5.95 9.45 -0.83
C PRO A 322 -6.63 8.84 -2.07
N LEU A 323 -6.31 7.57 -2.37
CA LEU A 323 -6.89 6.86 -3.51
C LEU A 323 -8.37 6.55 -3.29
N GLU A 324 -8.71 5.95 -2.15
CA GLU A 324 -10.07 5.60 -1.77
C GLU A 324 -10.92 6.87 -1.59
N GLN A 325 -10.38 7.96 -1.04
CA GLN A 325 -11.08 9.25 -0.96
C GLN A 325 -11.36 9.86 -2.34
N LYS A 326 -10.39 9.79 -3.26
CA LYS A 326 -10.57 10.25 -4.64
C LYS A 326 -11.68 9.46 -5.34
N GLN A 327 -11.70 8.14 -5.15
CA GLN A 327 -12.76 7.26 -5.68
C GLN A 327 -14.12 7.60 -5.06
N LEU A 328 -14.21 7.71 -3.73
CA LEU A 328 -15.42 8.10 -3.03
C LEU A 328 -15.99 9.42 -3.58
N LYS A 329 -15.15 10.43 -3.77
CA LYS A 329 -15.55 11.72 -4.36
C LYS A 329 -16.13 11.57 -5.77
N GLN A 330 -15.56 10.69 -6.60
CA GLN A 330 -16.07 10.42 -7.93
C GLN A 330 -17.42 9.70 -7.88
N HIS A 331 -17.57 8.70 -7.00
CA HIS A 331 -18.78 7.89 -6.89
C HIS A 331 -19.95 8.70 -6.29
N LEU A 332 -19.67 9.57 -5.32
CA LEU A 332 -20.66 10.54 -4.81
C LEU A 332 -21.09 11.53 -5.90
N LYS A 333 -20.18 12.02 -6.74
CA LYS A 333 -20.56 12.88 -7.88
C LYS A 333 -21.44 12.15 -8.89
N GLU A 334 -21.19 10.87 -9.15
CA GLU A 334 -22.06 10.03 -9.99
C GLU A 334 -23.45 9.88 -9.34
N LEU A 335 -23.50 9.54 -8.05
CA LEU A 335 -24.75 9.37 -7.31
C LEU A 335 -25.57 10.67 -7.25
N ALA A 336 -24.94 11.83 -7.06
CA ALA A 336 -25.63 13.12 -7.10
C ALA A 336 -26.32 13.36 -8.46
N ARG A 337 -25.66 13.02 -9.58
CA ARG A 337 -26.26 13.12 -10.92
C ARG A 337 -27.45 12.18 -11.09
N VAL A 338 -27.38 10.99 -10.51
CA VAL A 338 -28.50 10.03 -10.53
C VAL A 338 -29.71 10.60 -9.80
N PHE A 339 -29.54 11.10 -8.57
CA PHE A 339 -30.64 11.71 -7.80
C PHE A 339 -31.21 12.95 -8.48
N HIS A 340 -30.35 13.77 -9.09
CA HIS A 340 -30.77 14.95 -9.86
C HIS A 340 -31.71 14.57 -11.00
N PHE A 341 -31.33 13.56 -11.81
CA PHE A 341 -32.13 13.10 -12.94
C PHE A 341 -33.49 12.55 -12.52
N GLU A 342 -33.59 12.00 -11.31
CA GLU A 342 -34.81 11.42 -10.75
C GLU A 342 -35.68 12.41 -9.97
N GLY A 343 -35.19 13.64 -9.76
CA GLY A 343 -35.89 14.66 -8.98
C GLY A 343 -35.82 14.44 -7.46
N GLU A 344 -34.92 13.60 -6.97
CA GLU A 344 -34.69 13.33 -5.54
C GLU A 344 -33.85 14.43 -4.88
N THR A 345 -34.42 15.64 -4.79
CA THR A 345 -33.69 16.85 -4.39
C THR A 345 -33.11 16.81 -2.96
N GLU A 346 -33.74 16.09 -2.02
CA GLU A 346 -33.21 15.98 -0.65
C GLU A 346 -31.98 15.08 -0.58
N GLN A 347 -32.01 13.95 -1.31
CA GLN A 347 -30.91 13.01 -1.43
C GLN A 347 -29.74 13.65 -2.18
N GLU A 348 -30.01 14.34 -3.29
CA GLU A 348 -29.01 15.13 -4.03
C GLU A 348 -28.30 16.13 -3.09
N ARG A 349 -29.05 16.89 -2.30
CA ARG A 349 -28.49 17.81 -1.29
C ARG A 349 -27.67 17.08 -0.23
N ALA A 350 -28.09 15.90 0.21
CA ALA A 350 -27.33 15.09 1.17
C ALA A 350 -25.97 14.69 0.59
N VAL A 351 -25.92 14.24 -0.66
CA VAL A 351 -24.66 13.92 -1.34
C VAL A 351 -23.75 15.14 -1.47
N HIS A 352 -24.31 16.31 -1.81
CA HIS A 352 -23.53 17.55 -1.86
C HIS A 352 -22.97 17.98 -0.50
N ARG A 353 -23.71 17.75 0.60
CA ARG A 353 -23.19 17.97 1.96
C ARG A 353 -21.98 17.08 2.25
N LEU A 354 -22.07 15.78 1.94
CA LEU A 354 -20.96 14.84 2.11
C LEU A 354 -19.72 15.25 1.30
N LEU A 355 -19.91 15.66 0.04
CA LEU A 355 -18.82 16.17 -0.80
C LEU A 355 -18.13 17.40 -0.18
N HIS A 356 -18.91 18.31 0.41
CA HIS A 356 -18.37 19.48 1.12
C HIS A 356 -17.61 19.09 2.40
N GLU A 357 -18.14 18.15 3.19
CA GLU A 357 -17.48 17.66 4.40
C GLU A 357 -16.12 17.00 4.09
N MET A 358 -16.04 16.25 3.00
CA MET A 358 -14.79 15.67 2.51
C MET A 358 -13.76 16.76 2.15
N GLU A 359 -14.18 17.82 1.48
CA GLU A 359 -13.30 18.94 1.10
C GLU A 359 -12.83 19.74 2.33
N ALA A 360 -13.72 19.96 3.31
CA ALA A 360 -13.39 20.66 4.55
C ALA A 360 -12.37 19.89 5.40
N LYS A 361 -12.50 18.56 5.51
CA LYS A 361 -11.52 17.69 6.19
C LYS A 361 -10.14 17.74 5.50
N HIS A 362 -10.11 17.85 4.18
CA HIS A 362 -8.86 17.91 3.41
C HIS A 362 -8.15 19.28 3.51
N GLN A 363 -8.90 20.36 3.75
CA GLN A 363 -8.37 21.72 3.88
C GLN A 363 -7.99 22.12 5.32
N GLY A 364 -8.10 21.20 6.30
CA GLY A 364 -7.75 21.49 7.70
C GLY A 364 -8.64 22.54 8.36
N VAL A 365 -9.88 22.72 7.89
CA VAL A 365 -10.84 23.63 8.54
C VAL A 365 -11.56 22.86 9.65
N PRO A 366 -11.49 23.27 10.93
CA PRO A 366 -12.29 22.66 11.97
C PRO A 366 -13.77 22.90 11.63
N SER A 367 -14.60 21.85 11.59
CA SER A 367 -16.04 22.03 11.38
C SER A 367 -16.58 22.94 12.49
N ALA A 368 -17.04 24.13 12.11
CA ALA A 368 -17.84 24.97 12.99
C ALA A 368 -19.08 24.17 13.38
N GLY A 369 -19.28 24.01 14.69
CA GLY A 369 -20.32 23.18 15.27
C GLY A 369 -21.70 23.53 14.72
N ILE A 370 -22.41 22.50 14.26
CA ILE A 370 -23.86 22.58 14.11
C ILE A 370 -24.42 22.61 15.52
N ALA A 371 -24.79 23.80 15.98
CA ALA A 371 -25.59 24.00 17.17
C ALA A 371 -26.93 23.26 16.98
N SER A 372 -27.09 22.13 17.65
CA SER A 372 -28.39 21.49 17.83
C SER A 372 -29.26 22.39 18.69
N ALA A 373 -30.31 22.95 18.09
CA ALA A 373 -31.35 23.69 18.78
C ALA A 373 -31.99 22.83 19.88
N SER A 374 -32.06 23.43 21.06
CA SER A 374 -32.70 22.91 22.26
C SER A 374 -34.14 22.44 21.99
N ARG A 375 -34.44 21.18 22.34
CA ARG A 375 -35.79 20.73 22.67
C ARG A 375 -35.76 20.19 24.09
N ASN A 376 -36.52 20.84 24.95
CA ASN A 376 -36.75 20.47 26.35
C ASN A 376 -37.25 19.02 26.48
N PRO A 377 -36.84 18.29 27.53
CA PRO A 377 -37.47 17.04 27.93
C PRO A 377 -38.71 17.32 28.81
N PRO A 378 -39.73 16.45 28.83
CA PRO A 378 -40.79 16.54 29.82
C PRO A 378 -40.34 16.01 31.20
N GLN A 379 -40.73 16.76 32.24
CA GLN A 379 -40.88 16.38 33.66
C GLN A 379 -41.65 15.04 33.79
N GLU A 380 -41.52 14.15 34.78
CA GLU A 380 -41.23 14.16 36.23
C GLU A 380 -41.21 12.65 36.68
N PRO A 381 -41.12 12.22 37.97
CA PRO A 381 -40.62 12.87 39.19
C PRO A 381 -39.63 12.00 40.02
N ALA A 382 -39.20 12.60 41.12
CA ALA A 382 -38.22 12.18 42.12
C ALA A 382 -38.43 10.83 42.82
N GLY A 383 -37.31 10.21 43.20
CA GLY A 383 -37.22 9.12 44.17
C GLY A 383 -35.80 9.02 44.72
N THR A 384 -35.58 9.66 45.87
CA THR A 384 -34.37 9.71 46.69
C THR A 384 -33.94 8.32 47.18
N ILE A 385 -32.63 8.07 47.35
CA ILE A 385 -31.96 7.48 48.54
C ILE A 385 -30.56 6.90 48.17
N GLY A 386 -29.53 7.31 48.91
CA GLY A 386 -28.51 6.39 49.46
C GLY A 386 -27.19 6.15 48.70
N VAL A 387 -26.17 6.92 49.07
CA VAL A 387 -24.72 6.58 49.07
C VAL A 387 -24.53 5.38 50.06
N PRO A 388 -23.54 4.43 49.98
CA PRO A 388 -22.11 4.65 49.69
C PRO A 388 -21.32 3.58 48.91
N GLN A 389 -20.07 3.94 48.58
CA GLN A 389 -18.95 3.12 48.10
C GLN A 389 -18.67 1.87 48.97
N PRO A 390 -17.86 0.91 48.47
CA PRO A 390 -16.48 0.86 48.99
C PRO A 390 -15.35 0.52 48.01
N HIS A 391 -14.19 1.01 48.42
CA HIS A 391 -12.78 0.68 48.19
C HIS A 391 -12.33 -0.70 47.64
N MET A 392 -11.32 -0.63 46.75
CA MET A 392 -9.99 -1.28 46.75
C MET A 392 -9.83 -2.67 47.39
N ALA A 393 -9.27 -3.64 46.63
CA ALA A 393 -7.96 -4.29 46.86
C ALA A 393 -7.86 -5.71 46.27
N GLY A 394 -6.67 -6.04 45.73
CA GLY A 394 -6.05 -7.37 45.84
C GLY A 394 -6.23 -8.37 44.68
N GLY A 395 -5.15 -8.63 43.92
CA GLY A 395 -4.93 -9.97 43.32
C GLY A 395 -4.38 -10.95 44.36
N PRO A 396 -3.69 -12.06 44.00
CA PRO A 396 -3.70 -12.88 42.79
C PRO A 396 -4.14 -14.34 43.13
N SER A 397 -4.07 -15.28 42.17
CA SER A 397 -3.53 -16.65 42.30
C SER A 397 -4.11 -17.61 41.24
N GLN A 398 -3.19 -18.23 40.49
CA GLN A 398 -3.34 -19.50 39.76
C GLN A 398 -3.55 -20.69 40.73
N PRO A 399 -3.90 -21.90 40.26
CA PRO A 399 -3.05 -22.76 39.41
C PRO A 399 -3.40 -22.76 37.92
#